data_AF-A0A7Z2VCE9-F1
#
_entry.id   AF-A0A7Z2VCE9-F1
#
_cell.length_a   1.000
_cell.length_b   1.000
_cell.length_c   1.000
_cell.angle_alpha   90.00
_cell.angle_beta   90.00
_cell.angle_gamma   90.00
#
_symmetry.space_group_name_H-M   'P 1'
#
loop_
_entity.id
_entity.type
_entity.pdbx_description
1 polymer ?
#
loop_
_entity_poly.entity_id
_entity_poly.type
_entity_poly.pdbx_seq_one_letter_code
_entity_poly.pdbx_strand_id
1 'polypeptide(L)'
;MSSWYYAEGNRQRRGPVTDEVLRGLYRDRQIALDTLAWREGLDQWRPLSACADELGPPVSTDLHAAPMPPPLPVATPDAWHARPAAPTPQQSRASGWPLVLTLIAIIGGFVVVAVAGMLAAIAVPAYKDYLSRAKVTEAVTALAPLKPQIAEFLAREGRCPVNGDTGFQAPEHYATDVLASVQIGRFDTSDCGVEALLRSPDSPRIDGKALWLDFDADAGRWHCSSEIDDQQLPQQCRG
;
A
#
# COMPACT_ATOMS: atom_id res chain seq x y z
N MET A 1 -9.93 -3.53 45.73
CA MET A 1 -11.13 -4.20 45.18
C MET A 1 -10.76 -4.60 43.77
N SER A 2 -10.38 -5.86 43.56
CA SER A 2 -9.90 -6.32 42.25
C SER A 2 -11.11 -6.78 41.44
N SER A 3 -11.26 -6.26 40.22
CA SER A 3 -12.34 -6.68 39.31
C SER A 3 -11.91 -7.93 38.54
N TRP A 4 -12.53 -9.07 38.84
CA TRP A 4 -12.28 -10.35 38.18
C TRP A 4 -13.35 -10.68 37.14
N TYR A 5 -12.94 -11.43 36.13
CA TYR A 5 -13.80 -12.03 35.13
C TYR A 5 -13.48 -13.52 35.05
N TYR A 6 -14.50 -14.36 34.85
CA TYR A 6 -14.32 -15.80 34.65
C TYR A 6 -15.13 -16.29 33.43
N ALA A 7 -14.70 -17.40 32.85
CA ALA A 7 -15.36 -18.02 31.70
C ALA A 7 -16.11 -19.27 32.15
N GLU A 8 -17.43 -19.28 31.99
CA GLU A 8 -18.27 -20.46 32.31
C GLU A 8 -18.53 -21.26 31.01
N GLY A 9 -18.16 -22.55 31.00
CA GLY A 9 -18.41 -23.45 29.87
C GLY A 9 -17.90 -22.94 28.51
N ASN A 10 -18.80 -22.77 27.54
CA ASN A 10 -18.55 -22.41 26.12
C ASN A 10 -18.00 -20.97 25.89
N ARG A 11 -17.02 -20.53 26.70
CA ARG A 11 -16.27 -19.26 26.60
C ARG A 11 -17.11 -17.98 26.80
N GLN A 12 -18.22 -18.04 27.52
CA GLN A 12 -18.95 -16.82 27.89
C GLN A 12 -18.27 -16.11 29.06
N ARG A 13 -17.83 -14.86 28.84
CA ARG A 13 -17.21 -14.01 29.86
C ARG A 13 -18.26 -13.48 30.84
N ARG A 14 -18.10 -13.78 32.14
CA ARG A 14 -18.90 -13.24 33.25
C ARG A 14 -18.04 -12.34 34.13
N GLY A 15 -18.57 -11.18 34.52
CA GLY A 15 -17.91 -10.20 35.39
C GLY A 15 -18.33 -8.76 35.08
N PRO A 16 -17.83 -7.75 35.83
CA PRO A 16 -16.82 -7.86 36.89
C PRO A 16 -17.39 -8.42 38.21
N VAL A 17 -16.68 -9.36 38.84
CA VAL A 17 -16.96 -9.91 40.18
C VAL A 17 -15.81 -9.60 41.13
N THR A 18 -16.09 -9.47 42.43
CA THR A 18 -15.04 -9.24 43.44
C THR A 18 -14.36 -10.55 43.87
N ASP A 19 -13.21 -10.44 44.52
CA ASP A 19 -12.45 -11.56 45.08
C ASP A 19 -13.29 -12.45 46.02
N GLU A 20 -14.22 -11.89 46.80
CA GLU A 20 -15.12 -12.64 47.68
C GLU A 20 -16.16 -13.46 46.90
N VAL A 21 -16.74 -12.86 45.86
CA VAL A 21 -17.76 -13.52 45.04
C VAL A 21 -17.14 -14.68 44.25
N LEU A 22 -15.96 -14.48 43.68
CA LEU A 22 -15.24 -15.54 42.96
C LEU A 22 -14.90 -16.72 43.89
N ARG A 23 -14.52 -16.45 45.15
CA ARG A 23 -14.30 -17.51 46.16
C ARG A 23 -15.59 -18.24 46.55
N GLY A 24 -16.70 -17.53 46.66
CA GLY A 24 -18.03 -18.12 46.90
C GLY A 24 -18.40 -19.13 45.80
N LEU A 25 -18.27 -18.72 44.54
CA LEU A 25 -18.56 -19.58 43.38
C LEU A 25 -17.73 -20.86 43.36
N TYR A 26 -16.46 -20.79 43.76
CA TYR A 26 -15.60 -21.97 43.87
C TYR A 26 -16.04 -22.90 45.01
N ARG A 27 -16.35 -22.34 46.19
CA ARG A 27 -16.84 -23.12 47.34
C ARG A 27 -18.17 -23.83 47.04
N ASP A 28 -19.03 -23.16 46.28
CA ASP A 28 -20.33 -23.68 45.86
C ASP A 28 -20.23 -24.65 44.66
N ARG A 29 -19.00 -24.98 44.20
CA ARG A 29 -18.67 -25.85 43.05
C ARG A 29 -19.28 -25.40 41.72
N GLN A 30 -19.58 -24.11 41.56
CA GLN A 30 -20.08 -23.54 40.30
C GLN A 30 -18.94 -23.27 39.31
N ILE A 31 -17.73 -23.03 39.82
CA ILE A 31 -16.50 -22.92 39.02
C ILE A 31 -15.46 -23.90 39.56
N ALA A 32 -14.61 -24.41 38.68
CA ALA A 32 -13.56 -25.37 39.01
C ALA A 32 -12.15 -24.74 38.90
N LEU A 33 -11.13 -25.43 39.42
CA LEU A 33 -9.74 -24.91 39.45
C LEU A 33 -9.10 -24.75 38.05
N ASP A 34 -9.67 -25.39 37.04
CA ASP A 34 -9.28 -25.27 35.63
C ASP A 34 -10.06 -24.17 34.88
N THR A 35 -11.05 -23.56 35.55
CA THR A 35 -11.85 -22.46 34.97
C THR A 35 -10.96 -21.25 34.71
N LEU A 36 -11.04 -20.70 33.50
CA LEU A 36 -10.25 -19.54 33.10
C LEU A 36 -10.77 -18.28 33.79
N ALA A 37 -9.86 -17.59 34.49
CA ALA A 37 -10.10 -16.31 35.13
C ALA A 37 -9.12 -15.25 34.59
N TRP A 38 -9.58 -14.00 34.57
CA TRP A 38 -8.78 -12.85 34.15
C TRP A 38 -9.09 -11.65 35.04
N ARG A 39 -8.07 -10.83 35.28
CA ARG A 39 -8.20 -9.55 35.98
C ARG A 39 -7.43 -8.48 35.24
N GLU A 40 -7.81 -7.25 35.51
CA GLU A 40 -7.09 -6.07 35.04
C GLU A 40 -5.62 -6.11 35.50
N GLY A 41 -4.69 -6.05 34.56
CA GLY A 41 -3.24 -6.21 34.80
C GLY A 41 -2.65 -7.60 34.45
N LEU A 42 -3.45 -8.56 34.00
CA LEU A 42 -2.95 -9.82 33.42
C LEU A 42 -2.91 -9.73 31.88
N ASP A 43 -1.83 -10.19 31.26
CA ASP A 43 -1.66 -10.19 29.80
C ASP A 43 -2.55 -11.21 29.06
N GLN A 44 -2.99 -12.27 29.77
CA GLN A 44 -3.82 -13.34 29.21
C GLN A 44 -4.68 -14.04 30.27
N TRP A 45 -5.73 -14.73 29.83
CA TRP A 45 -6.59 -15.58 30.67
C TRP A 45 -5.78 -16.74 31.26
N ARG A 46 -5.91 -16.99 32.56
CA ARG A 46 -5.17 -18.06 33.27
C ARG A 46 -6.14 -18.92 34.09
N PRO A 47 -5.88 -20.22 34.27
CA PRO A 47 -6.74 -21.07 35.10
C PRO A 47 -6.71 -20.61 36.55
N LEU A 48 -7.85 -20.73 37.25
CA LEU A 48 -8.02 -20.27 38.63
C LEU A 48 -6.98 -20.86 39.60
N SER A 49 -6.57 -22.11 39.37
CA SER A 49 -5.47 -22.78 40.09
C SER A 49 -4.16 -21.99 40.08
N ALA A 50 -3.80 -21.36 38.96
CA ALA A 50 -2.56 -20.59 38.84
C ALA A 50 -2.64 -19.22 39.53
N CYS A 51 -3.83 -18.79 39.93
CA CYS A 51 -4.09 -17.55 40.68
C CYS A 51 -4.47 -17.82 42.14
N ALA A 52 -4.57 -19.09 42.56
CA ALA A 52 -5.08 -19.50 43.88
C ALA A 52 -4.18 -19.01 45.03
N ASP A 53 -2.87 -18.94 44.81
CA ASP A 53 -1.89 -18.49 45.82
C ASP A 53 -2.00 -16.99 46.15
N GLU A 54 -2.59 -16.17 45.27
CA GLU A 54 -2.76 -14.72 45.48
C GLU A 54 -4.12 -14.35 46.11
N LEU A 55 -5.07 -15.29 46.21
CA LEU A 55 -6.43 -15.07 46.74
C LEU A 55 -6.51 -15.07 48.28
N GLY A 56 -5.37 -15.12 48.98
CA GLY A 56 -5.24 -15.12 50.45
C GLY A 56 -5.49 -16.51 51.10
N PRO A 57 -4.96 -16.76 52.32
CA PRO A 57 -4.76 -18.13 52.83
C PRO A 57 -5.97 -18.74 53.56
N PRO A 58 -6.07 -20.09 53.66
CA PRO A 58 -5.82 -21.08 52.62
C PRO A 58 -7.11 -21.81 52.23
N VAL A 59 -7.35 -21.95 50.92
CA VAL A 59 -8.03 -23.15 50.41
C VAL A 59 -7.03 -24.28 50.63
N SER A 60 -7.22 -25.07 51.69
CA SER A 60 -6.29 -26.13 52.10
C SER A 60 -5.94 -27.07 50.94
N THR A 61 -4.70 -26.98 50.48
CA THR A 61 -3.95 -28.05 49.82
C THR A 61 -3.46 -29.03 50.89
N ASP A 62 -4.38 -29.72 51.56
CA ASP A 62 -4.05 -30.83 52.46
C ASP A 62 -4.30 -32.17 51.75
N LEU A 63 -3.27 -32.61 51.03
CA LEU A 63 -3.16 -33.99 50.55
C LEU A 63 -2.55 -34.87 51.67
N HIS A 64 -3.10 -34.87 52.89
CA HIS A 64 -2.64 -35.74 53.99
C HIS A 64 -3.71 -35.96 55.08
N ALA A 65 -4.86 -36.51 54.70
CA ALA A 65 -5.75 -37.21 55.64
C ALA A 65 -6.76 -38.06 54.85
N ALA A 66 -6.31 -39.19 54.29
CA ALA A 66 -7.24 -40.25 53.91
C ALA A 66 -7.67 -40.99 55.19
N PRO A 67 -8.96 -41.03 55.57
CA PRO A 67 -9.42 -42.03 56.53
C PRO A 67 -9.14 -43.42 55.93
N MET A 68 -8.51 -44.27 56.74
CA MET A 68 -8.13 -45.63 56.38
C MET A 68 -9.32 -46.37 55.73
N PRO A 69 -9.19 -46.94 54.52
CA PRO A 69 -10.30 -47.67 53.91
C PRO A 69 -10.58 -48.96 54.70
N PRO A 70 -11.86 -49.38 54.84
CA PRO A 70 -12.20 -50.67 55.43
C PRO A 70 -11.56 -51.82 54.64
N PRO A 71 -11.23 -52.97 55.27
CA PRO A 71 -10.63 -54.09 54.57
C PRO A 71 -11.56 -54.58 53.44
N LEU A 72 -10.99 -54.70 52.25
CA LEU A 72 -11.68 -55.16 51.05
C LEU A 72 -12.18 -56.61 51.24
N PRO A 73 -13.41 -56.95 50.80
CA PRO A 73 -13.82 -58.34 50.65
C PRO A 73 -12.97 -59.02 49.56
N VAL A 74 -12.58 -60.27 49.80
CA VAL A 74 -11.85 -61.11 48.84
C VAL A 74 -12.69 -61.23 47.57
N ALA A 75 -12.15 -60.75 46.44
CA ALA A 75 -12.77 -60.92 45.13
C ALA A 75 -12.74 -62.41 44.74
N THR A 76 -13.91 -62.99 44.52
CA THR A 76 -14.06 -64.26 43.80
C THR A 76 -13.60 -64.08 42.35
N PRO A 77 -12.95 -65.08 41.72
CA PRO A 77 -12.56 -64.99 40.33
C PRO A 77 -13.79 -65.23 39.45
N ASP A 78 -14.65 -64.22 39.29
CA ASP A 78 -15.73 -64.26 38.30
C ASP A 78 -15.22 -63.74 36.95
N ALA A 79 -15.13 -64.71 36.03
CA ALA A 79 -15.21 -64.62 34.58
C ALA A 79 -14.86 -63.27 33.95
N TRP A 80 -13.70 -63.24 33.29
CA TRP A 80 -13.36 -62.26 32.26
C TRP A 80 -14.44 -62.26 31.16
N HIS A 81 -15.44 -61.41 31.28
CA HIS A 81 -16.29 -61.07 30.15
C HIS A 81 -15.43 -60.34 29.13
N ALA A 82 -15.22 -60.98 27.98
CA ALA A 82 -14.55 -60.38 26.83
C ALA A 82 -15.23 -59.03 26.52
N ARG A 83 -14.47 -57.94 26.63
CA ARG A 83 -14.94 -56.62 26.20
C ARG A 83 -15.28 -56.71 24.70
N PRO A 84 -16.48 -56.30 24.25
CA PRO A 84 -16.71 -56.17 22.82
C PRO A 84 -15.70 -55.17 22.24
N ALA A 85 -15.08 -55.52 21.12
CA ALA A 85 -14.13 -54.65 20.43
C ALA A 85 -14.81 -53.30 20.12
N ALA A 86 -14.21 -52.21 20.58
CA ALA A 86 -14.68 -50.87 20.26
C ALA A 86 -14.62 -50.67 18.73
N PRO A 87 -15.65 -50.09 18.09
CA PRO A 87 -15.54 -49.71 16.69
C PRO A 87 -14.41 -48.67 16.55
N THR A 88 -13.48 -48.93 15.63
CA THR A 88 -12.47 -47.96 15.24
C THR A 88 -13.14 -46.67 14.78
N PRO A 89 -12.70 -45.47 15.23
CA PRO A 89 -13.26 -44.22 14.73
C PRO A 89 -12.96 -44.10 13.24
N GLN A 90 -14.01 -44.22 12.42
CA GLN A 90 -13.93 -44.00 10.99
C GLN A 90 -13.83 -42.48 10.76
N GLN A 91 -12.61 -41.97 10.60
CA GLN A 91 -12.36 -40.58 10.18
C GLN A 91 -12.96 -40.38 8.79
N SER A 92 -14.11 -39.72 8.72
CA SER A 92 -14.66 -39.23 7.47
C SER A 92 -13.71 -38.16 6.94
N ARG A 93 -12.97 -38.49 5.87
CA ARG A 93 -12.25 -37.50 5.05
C ARG A 93 -13.30 -36.54 4.48
N ALA A 94 -13.50 -35.41 5.14
CA ALA A 94 -14.19 -34.26 4.56
C ALA A 94 -13.27 -33.65 3.48
N SER A 95 -13.30 -34.24 2.29
CA SER A 95 -12.50 -33.89 1.10
C SER A 95 -13.01 -32.63 0.37
N GLY A 96 -13.51 -31.64 1.11
CA GLY A 96 -14.03 -30.37 0.56
C GLY A 96 -13.27 -29.12 0.98
N TRP A 97 -12.53 -29.15 2.09
CA TRP A 97 -11.80 -28.00 2.62
C TRP A 97 -10.79 -27.39 1.63
N PRO A 98 -9.87 -28.16 1.00
CA PRO A 98 -8.82 -27.56 0.18
C PRO A 98 -9.38 -26.85 -1.06
N LEU A 99 -10.49 -27.34 -1.64
CA LEU A 99 -11.13 -26.74 -2.81
C LEU A 99 -11.74 -25.37 -2.51
N VAL A 100 -12.35 -25.18 -1.34
CA VAL A 100 -12.96 -23.90 -0.96
C VAL A 100 -11.88 -22.83 -0.74
N LEU A 101 -10.75 -23.17 -0.09
CA LEU A 101 -9.65 -22.23 0.08
C LEU A 101 -9.01 -21.83 -1.24
N THR A 102 -8.81 -22.79 -2.16
CA THR A 102 -8.30 -22.46 -3.50
C THR A 102 -9.28 -21.58 -4.27
N LEU A 103 -10.59 -21.83 -4.14
CA LEU A 103 -11.62 -21.03 -4.79
C LEU A 103 -11.63 -19.58 -4.26
N ILE A 104 -11.52 -19.40 -2.94
CA ILE A 104 -11.44 -18.06 -2.32
C ILE A 104 -10.19 -17.32 -2.79
N ALA A 105 -9.03 -17.99 -2.85
CA ALA A 105 -7.80 -17.37 -3.32
C ALA A 105 -7.89 -16.93 -4.79
N ILE A 106 -8.48 -17.76 -5.65
CA ILE A 106 -8.67 -17.44 -7.08
C ILE A 106 -9.63 -16.25 -7.23
N ILE A 107 -10.81 -16.31 -6.61
CA ILE A 107 -11.81 -15.24 -6.69
C ILE A 107 -11.24 -13.94 -6.10
N GLY A 108 -10.60 -14.01 -4.93
CA GLY A 108 -9.93 -12.87 -4.31
C GLY A 108 -8.86 -12.26 -5.21
N GLY A 109 -8.04 -13.10 -5.87
CA GLY A 109 -7.05 -12.65 -6.85
C GLY A 109 -7.66 -11.92 -8.03
N PHE A 110 -8.75 -12.44 -8.61
CA PHE A 110 -9.46 -11.77 -9.71
C PHE A 110 -10.00 -10.40 -9.31
N VAL A 111 -10.54 -10.25 -8.09
CA VAL A 111 -11.01 -8.96 -7.58
C VAL A 111 -9.85 -7.97 -7.45
N VAL A 112 -8.71 -8.40 -6.91
CA VAL A 112 -7.51 -7.55 -6.79
C VAL A 112 -7.02 -7.08 -8.15
N VAL A 113 -6.92 -7.98 -9.12
CA VAL A 113 -6.49 -7.64 -10.50
C VAL A 113 -7.49 -6.68 -11.16
N ALA A 114 -8.79 -6.88 -10.97
CA ALA A 114 -9.81 -5.99 -11.54
C ALA A 114 -9.69 -4.56 -10.98
N VAL A 115 -9.55 -4.41 -9.67
CA VAL A 115 -9.37 -3.09 -9.02
C VAL A 115 -8.05 -2.44 -9.46
N ALA A 116 -6.94 -3.20 -9.50
CA ALA A 116 -5.66 -2.70 -9.97
C ALA A 116 -5.73 -2.23 -11.44
N GLY A 117 -6.43 -2.97 -12.30
CA GLY A 117 -6.65 -2.60 -13.70
C GLY A 117 -7.41 -1.27 -13.84
N MET A 118 -8.47 -1.06 -13.04
CA MET A 118 -9.23 0.20 -13.04
C MET A 118 -8.36 1.39 -12.61
N LEU A 119 -7.55 1.23 -11.55
CA LEU A 119 -6.62 2.26 -11.09
C LEU A 119 -5.54 2.56 -12.14
N ALA A 120 -4.95 1.52 -12.74
CA ALA A 120 -3.93 1.65 -13.77
C ALA A 120 -4.47 2.38 -15.02
N ALA A 121 -5.72 2.14 -15.39
CA ALA A 121 -6.36 2.80 -16.53
C ALA A 121 -6.43 4.33 -16.38
N ILE A 122 -6.49 4.85 -15.15
CA ILE A 122 -6.50 6.30 -14.88
C ILE A 122 -5.07 6.81 -14.62
N ALA A 123 -4.29 6.09 -13.80
CA ALA A 123 -2.98 6.52 -13.36
C ALA A 123 -1.95 6.54 -14.50
N VAL A 124 -1.96 5.54 -15.38
CA VAL A 124 -0.95 5.41 -16.45
C VAL A 124 -1.06 6.54 -17.49
N PRO A 125 -2.24 6.86 -18.06
CA PRO A 125 -2.36 8.00 -18.97
C PRO A 125 -1.95 9.32 -18.32
N ALA A 126 -2.42 9.60 -17.09
CA ALA A 126 -2.07 10.82 -16.38
C ALA A 126 -0.56 10.96 -16.13
N TYR A 127 0.12 9.86 -15.78
CA TYR A 127 1.56 9.85 -15.61
C TYR A 127 2.31 10.12 -16.92
N LYS A 128 1.86 9.52 -18.04
CA LYS A 128 2.45 9.77 -19.36
C LYS A 128 2.30 11.23 -19.82
N ASP A 129 1.18 11.86 -19.51
CA ASP A 129 0.97 13.29 -19.81
C ASP A 129 1.88 14.18 -18.95
N TYR A 130 2.10 13.83 -17.68
CA TYR A 130 3.09 14.51 -16.84
C TYR A 130 4.51 14.39 -17.38
N LEU A 131 4.95 13.19 -17.77
CA LEU A 131 6.26 12.98 -18.37
C LEU A 131 6.44 13.75 -19.68
N SER A 132 5.40 13.79 -20.51
CA SER A 132 5.41 14.57 -21.76
C SER A 132 5.60 16.06 -21.48
N ARG A 133 4.86 16.62 -20.51
CA ARG A 133 5.01 18.02 -20.08
C ARG A 133 6.38 18.33 -19.49
N ALA A 134 6.94 17.40 -18.73
CA ALA A 134 8.29 17.53 -18.18
C ALA A 134 9.32 17.63 -19.31
N LYS A 135 9.26 16.75 -20.32
CA LYS A 135 10.14 16.78 -21.49
C LYS A 135 10.00 18.07 -22.30
N VAL A 136 8.79 18.57 -22.51
CA VAL A 136 8.57 19.86 -23.18
C VAL A 136 9.17 21.02 -22.37
N THR A 137 9.01 20.99 -21.05
CA THR A 137 9.61 22.02 -20.18
C THR A 137 11.14 21.99 -20.25
N GLU A 138 11.72 20.79 -20.25
CA GLU A 138 13.17 20.60 -20.43
C GLU A 138 13.64 21.16 -21.78
N ALA A 139 12.91 20.90 -22.87
CA ALA A 139 13.20 21.47 -24.17
C ALA A 139 13.15 23.01 -24.15
N VAL A 140 12.11 23.60 -23.55
CA VAL A 140 12.03 25.07 -23.37
C VAL A 140 13.23 25.62 -22.57
N THR A 141 13.65 24.91 -21.52
CA THR A 141 14.83 25.29 -20.72
C THR A 141 16.13 25.18 -21.53
N ALA A 142 16.27 24.15 -22.37
CA ALA A 142 17.43 23.99 -23.24
C ALA A 142 17.57 25.14 -24.26
N LEU A 143 16.44 25.76 -24.67
CA LEU A 143 16.42 26.90 -25.58
C LEU A 143 16.66 28.25 -24.89
N ALA A 144 16.61 28.32 -23.55
CA ALA A 144 16.74 29.57 -22.81
C ALA A 144 18.02 30.38 -23.11
N PRO A 145 19.21 29.76 -23.32
CA PRO A 145 20.43 30.50 -23.65
C PRO A 145 20.40 31.19 -25.01
N LEU A 146 19.57 30.72 -25.96
CA LEU A 146 19.45 31.33 -27.29
C LEU A 146 18.69 32.66 -27.25
N LYS A 147 17.76 32.82 -26.31
CA LYS A 147 16.93 34.02 -26.19
C LYS A 147 17.73 35.33 -26.11
N PRO A 148 18.66 35.51 -25.15
CA PRO A 148 19.48 36.73 -25.11
C PRO A 148 20.41 36.87 -26.31
N GLN A 149 20.93 35.77 -26.86
CA GLN A 149 21.80 35.81 -28.05
C GLN A 149 21.07 36.34 -29.28
N ILE A 150 19.84 35.87 -29.51
CA ILE A 150 18.99 36.32 -30.62
C ILE A 150 18.62 37.79 -30.43
N ALA A 151 18.20 38.19 -29.23
CA ALA A 151 17.84 39.57 -28.94
C ALA A 151 19.02 40.54 -29.15
N GLU A 152 20.21 40.18 -28.69
CA GLU A 152 21.41 40.99 -28.87
C GLU A 152 21.83 41.06 -30.35
N PHE A 153 21.78 39.95 -31.07
CA PHE A 153 22.07 39.92 -32.49
C PHE A 153 21.12 40.81 -33.28
N LEU A 154 19.81 40.69 -33.03
CA LEU A 154 18.78 41.50 -33.67
C LEU A 154 19.00 42.99 -33.40
N ALA A 155 19.35 43.36 -32.15
CA ALA A 155 19.64 44.75 -31.79
C ALA A 155 20.90 45.31 -32.48
N ARG A 156 21.92 44.47 -32.74
CA ARG A 156 23.17 44.90 -33.38
C ARG A 156 23.09 44.93 -34.91
N GLU A 157 22.50 43.91 -35.53
CA GLU A 157 22.48 43.75 -37.00
C GLU A 157 21.19 44.26 -37.65
N GLY A 158 20.12 44.49 -36.88
CA GLY A 158 18.82 44.93 -37.40
C GLY A 158 18.07 43.86 -38.20
N ARG A 159 18.55 42.61 -38.19
CA ARG A 159 17.93 41.44 -38.83
C ARG A 159 17.91 40.25 -37.89
N CYS A 160 17.05 39.28 -38.19
CA CYS A 160 17.06 38.01 -37.46
C CYS A 160 18.33 37.20 -37.77
N PRO A 161 18.92 36.55 -36.76
CA PRO A 161 19.93 35.56 -37.00
C PRO A 161 19.31 34.34 -37.69
N VAL A 162 20.12 33.65 -38.47
CA VAL A 162 19.82 32.33 -39.01
C VAL A 162 20.91 31.35 -38.58
N ASN A 163 20.62 30.05 -38.56
CA ASN A 163 21.65 29.05 -38.32
C ASN A 163 22.82 29.23 -39.32
N GLY A 164 24.05 29.26 -38.81
CA GLY A 164 25.26 29.53 -39.60
C GLY A 164 25.79 30.97 -39.46
N ASP A 165 24.99 31.91 -38.92
CA ASP A 165 25.51 33.20 -38.48
C ASP A 165 26.51 33.03 -37.33
N THR A 166 27.37 34.04 -37.12
CA THR A 166 28.39 33.96 -36.06
C THR A 166 27.72 33.85 -34.69
N GLY A 167 27.99 32.75 -33.98
CA GLY A 167 27.36 32.42 -32.69
C GLY A 167 26.13 31.51 -32.78
N PHE A 168 25.66 31.20 -34.00
CA PHE A 168 24.51 30.32 -34.24
C PHE A 168 24.92 29.10 -35.05
N GLN A 169 24.80 27.92 -34.43
CA GLN A 169 25.24 26.66 -35.01
C GLN A 169 24.23 26.13 -36.03
N ALA A 170 24.60 25.13 -36.83
CA ALA A 170 23.64 24.42 -37.68
C ALA A 170 22.56 23.72 -36.83
N PRO A 171 21.33 23.53 -37.35
CA PRO A 171 20.19 23.10 -36.54
C PRO A 171 20.40 21.81 -35.74
N GLU A 172 21.13 20.86 -36.31
CA GLU A 172 21.38 19.54 -35.72
C GLU A 172 22.37 19.58 -34.55
N HIS A 173 23.18 20.63 -34.45
CA HIS A 173 24.14 20.77 -33.34
C HIS A 173 23.48 21.14 -32.01
N TYR A 174 22.23 21.60 -32.06
CA TYR A 174 21.40 21.84 -30.88
C TYR A 174 20.64 20.60 -30.41
N ALA A 175 20.83 19.44 -31.06
CA ALA A 175 20.16 18.21 -30.67
C ALA A 175 20.54 17.77 -29.25
N THR A 176 19.55 17.30 -28.50
CA THR A 176 19.69 16.75 -27.15
C THR A 176 18.85 15.47 -27.03
N ASP A 177 18.65 14.98 -25.81
CA ASP A 177 17.72 13.87 -25.52
C ASP A 177 16.26 14.27 -25.78
N VAL A 178 15.93 15.56 -25.67
CA VAL A 178 14.56 16.11 -25.85
C VAL A 178 14.38 16.94 -27.12
N LEU A 179 15.48 17.30 -27.80
CA LEU A 179 15.47 18.08 -29.04
C LEU A 179 16.10 17.31 -30.19
N ALA A 180 15.41 17.24 -31.32
CA ALA A 180 15.94 16.68 -32.56
C ALA A 180 16.78 17.72 -33.32
N SER A 181 16.31 18.96 -33.40
CA SER A 181 16.97 20.06 -34.10
C SER A 181 16.38 21.40 -33.68
N VAL A 182 17.12 22.49 -33.89
CA VAL A 182 16.68 23.85 -33.57
C VAL A 182 16.97 24.80 -34.74
N GLN A 183 15.91 25.26 -35.40
CA GLN A 183 15.97 26.27 -36.44
C GLN A 183 15.79 27.66 -35.83
N ILE A 184 16.63 28.60 -36.27
CA ILE A 184 16.63 30.00 -35.82
C ILE A 184 16.35 30.85 -37.05
N GLY A 185 15.44 31.79 -36.92
CA GLY A 185 15.05 32.62 -38.06
C GLY A 185 13.82 33.46 -37.80
N ARG A 186 13.18 33.85 -38.89
CA ARG A 186 11.89 34.54 -38.90
C ARG A 186 10.83 33.55 -39.37
N PHE A 187 9.79 33.38 -38.58
CA PHE A 187 8.71 32.42 -38.84
C PHE A 187 7.41 33.15 -39.22
N ASP A 188 6.32 32.40 -39.35
CA ASP A 188 5.05 32.81 -39.97
C ASP A 188 4.44 34.12 -39.43
N THR A 189 4.76 34.51 -38.20
CA THR A 189 4.31 35.75 -37.54
C THR A 189 5.14 36.98 -37.89
N SER A 190 6.15 36.85 -38.75
CA SER A 190 7.17 37.88 -39.05
C SER A 190 8.09 38.23 -37.87
N ASP A 191 7.89 37.60 -36.72
CA ASP A 191 8.72 37.74 -35.53
C ASP A 191 9.99 36.91 -35.62
N CYS A 192 11.01 37.37 -34.91
CA CYS A 192 12.26 36.65 -34.77
C CYS A 192 12.09 35.54 -33.76
N GLY A 193 12.57 34.34 -34.02
CA GLY A 193 12.32 33.26 -33.09
C GLY A 193 13.18 32.03 -33.27
N VAL A 194 12.68 30.98 -32.63
CA VAL A 194 13.26 29.64 -32.67
C VAL A 194 12.14 28.63 -32.91
N GLU A 195 12.34 27.75 -33.88
CA GLU A 195 11.53 26.55 -34.09
C GLU A 195 12.36 25.33 -33.66
N ALA A 196 11.89 24.64 -32.64
CA ALA A 196 12.54 23.48 -32.06
C ALA A 196 11.72 22.22 -32.33
N LEU A 197 12.34 21.22 -32.94
CA LEU A 197 11.72 19.92 -33.17
C LEU A 197 11.97 19.02 -31.96
N LEU A 198 10.92 18.52 -31.32
CA LEU A 198 11.05 17.66 -30.15
C LEU A 198 11.43 16.23 -30.53
N ARG A 199 12.22 15.61 -29.65
CA ARG A 199 12.56 14.18 -29.69
C ARG A 199 12.08 13.52 -28.41
N SER A 200 11.23 12.50 -28.54
CA SER A 200 10.81 11.67 -27.42
C SER A 200 10.23 10.33 -27.91
N PRO A 201 11.10 9.33 -28.17
CA PRO A 201 10.67 8.01 -28.68
C PRO A 201 9.59 7.32 -27.84
N ASP A 202 9.58 7.55 -26.52
CA ASP A 202 8.62 6.94 -25.60
C ASP A 202 7.24 7.63 -25.58
N SER A 203 7.14 8.82 -26.19
CA SER A 203 5.93 9.67 -26.14
C SER A 203 5.55 10.12 -27.56
N PRO A 204 4.85 9.27 -28.34
CA PRO A 204 4.49 9.58 -29.73
C PRO A 204 3.54 10.79 -29.86
N ARG A 205 2.95 11.24 -28.75
CA ARG A 205 2.10 12.45 -28.74
C ARG A 205 2.90 13.75 -28.86
N ILE A 206 4.19 13.74 -28.49
CA ILE A 206 5.09 14.92 -28.57
C ILE A 206 6.29 14.70 -29.49
N ASP A 207 6.61 13.45 -29.82
CA ASP A 207 7.74 13.11 -30.68
C ASP A 207 7.56 13.69 -32.09
N GLY A 208 8.59 14.38 -32.59
CA GLY A 208 8.56 15.00 -33.90
C GLY A 208 7.64 16.20 -34.03
N LYS A 209 7.07 16.71 -32.93
CA LYS A 209 6.28 17.95 -32.93
C LYS A 209 7.15 19.19 -32.75
N ALA A 210 6.71 20.30 -33.34
CA ALA A 210 7.40 21.58 -33.24
C ALA A 210 6.97 22.40 -32.00
N LEU A 211 7.94 23.12 -31.45
CA LEU A 211 7.79 24.13 -30.41
C LEU A 211 8.36 25.45 -30.94
N TRP A 212 7.55 26.50 -30.94
CA TRP A 212 7.96 27.83 -31.41
C TRP A 212 8.17 28.77 -30.23
N LEU A 213 9.26 29.54 -30.30
CA LEU A 213 9.57 30.62 -29.37
C LEU A 213 9.75 31.89 -30.19
N ASP A 214 8.76 32.77 -30.16
CA ASP A 214 8.77 34.03 -30.88
C ASP A 214 9.19 35.18 -29.96
N PHE A 215 10.02 36.07 -30.47
CA PHE A 215 10.48 37.27 -29.78
C PHE A 215 9.74 38.49 -30.29
N ASP A 216 8.86 39.02 -29.45
CA ASP A 216 8.23 40.32 -29.62
C ASP A 216 9.26 41.38 -29.24
N ALA A 217 9.89 41.98 -30.26
CA ALA A 217 10.93 42.99 -30.09
C ALA A 217 10.37 44.31 -29.53
N ASP A 218 9.09 44.62 -29.75
CA ASP A 218 8.46 45.84 -29.26
C ASP A 218 8.16 45.75 -27.76
N ALA A 219 7.67 44.59 -27.30
CA ALA A 219 7.41 44.34 -25.88
C ALA A 219 8.63 43.79 -25.11
N GLY A 220 9.68 43.35 -25.81
CA GLY A 220 10.84 42.68 -25.22
C GLY A 220 10.48 41.34 -24.54
N ARG A 221 9.45 40.65 -25.03
CA ARG A 221 8.91 39.42 -24.43
C ARG A 221 9.01 38.25 -25.39
N TRP A 222 9.12 37.05 -24.82
CA TRP A 222 9.09 35.81 -25.58
C TRP A 222 7.72 35.15 -25.44
N HIS A 223 7.11 34.83 -26.57
CA HIS A 223 5.92 34.00 -26.63
C HIS A 223 6.34 32.56 -26.95
N CYS A 224 5.65 31.59 -26.34
CA CYS A 224 5.88 30.18 -26.61
C CYS A 224 4.57 29.57 -27.11
N SER A 225 4.64 28.78 -28.17
CA SER A 225 3.49 28.11 -28.76
C SER A 225 3.92 26.75 -29.34
N SER A 226 2.96 25.86 -29.59
CA SER A 226 3.24 24.52 -30.13
C SER A 226 1.98 23.88 -30.72
N GLU A 227 2.17 22.89 -31.58
CA GLU A 227 1.09 22.03 -32.12
C GLU A 227 0.76 20.81 -31.23
N ILE A 228 1.38 20.75 -30.05
CA ILE A 228 1.10 19.74 -29.02
C ILE A 228 -0.20 20.10 -28.30
N ASP A 229 -0.92 19.10 -27.79
CA ASP A 229 -2.09 19.33 -26.95
C ASP A 229 -1.73 20.11 -25.67
N ASP A 230 -2.52 21.13 -25.34
CA ASP A 230 -2.33 22.00 -24.17
C ASP A 230 -2.16 21.25 -22.85
N GLN A 231 -2.77 20.07 -22.69
CA GLN A 231 -2.62 19.25 -21.49
C GLN A 231 -1.16 18.82 -21.29
N GLN A 232 -0.40 18.67 -22.37
CA GLN A 232 0.99 18.25 -22.37
C GLN A 232 1.95 19.45 -22.42
N LEU A 233 1.45 20.66 -22.62
CA LEU A 233 2.25 21.87 -22.61
C LEU A 233 2.38 22.48 -21.21
N PRO A 234 3.54 23.09 -20.89
CA PRO A 234 3.67 23.92 -19.71
C PRO A 234 2.90 25.24 -19.89
N GLN A 235 2.51 25.89 -18.80
CA GLN A 235 1.57 27.03 -18.83
C GLN A 235 2.02 28.17 -19.75
N GLN A 236 3.32 28.43 -19.82
CA GLN A 236 3.88 29.50 -20.66
C GLN A 236 3.77 29.25 -22.17
N CYS A 237 3.48 28.02 -22.59
CA CYS A 237 3.39 27.62 -23.99
C CYS A 237 1.96 27.27 -24.45
N ARG A 238 0.96 27.48 -23.58
CA ARG A 238 -0.45 27.23 -23.89
C ARG A 238 -1.07 28.48 -24.49
N GLY A 239 -1.91 28.32 -25.51
CA GLY A 239 -2.62 29.42 -26.17
C GLY A 239 -2.90 29.15 -27.63
#